data_AF-A0A3B0XBR3-F1
#
_entry.id   AF-A0A3B0XBR3-F1
#
_cell.length_a   1.000
_cell.length_b   1.000
_cell.length_c   1.000
_cell.angle_alpha   90.00
_cell.angle_beta   90.00
_cell.angle_gamma   90.00
#
_symmetry.space_group_name_H-M   'P 1'
#
loop_
_entity.id
_entity.type
_entity.pdbx_description
1 polymer ?
#
loop_
_entity_poly.entity_id
_entity_poly.type
_entity_poly.pdbx_seq_one_letter_code
_entity_poly.pdbx_strand_id
1 'polypeptide(L)'
;MEDLDPQTLQYRYQSDFDLLVVTETRLQANKIEQNRKFRQYLLKRIHRTSVSLIAEDIQFINKRLRKSQYFYIDIKNQGIVLYDSGKFNLAEPRELNVQERRFQAEEDYAYWFNCAVDFYELFEFSLSKEKNNKAVFLLHQATECFYSTILLVFTRYKPNSHDLEKLSQRAQAINRGAL
;
A
#
# COMPACT_ATOMS: atom_id res chain seq x y z
N MET A 1 16.47 -17.30 4.55
CA MET A 1 17.79 -17.22 5.22
C MET A 1 18.82 -16.95 4.15
N GLU A 2 18.63 -15.87 3.39
CA GLU A 2 19.28 -15.69 2.07
C GLU A 2 19.75 -14.23 1.82
N ASP A 3 19.48 -13.33 2.78
CA ASP A 3 19.68 -11.88 2.66
C ASP A 3 20.98 -11.38 3.32
N LEU A 4 21.87 -12.30 3.70
CA LEU A 4 23.16 -11.98 4.32
C LEU A 4 24.27 -11.94 3.27
N ASP A 5 25.02 -10.84 3.25
CA ASP A 5 26.31 -10.78 2.57
C ASP A 5 27.33 -11.63 3.35
N PRO A 6 27.86 -12.73 2.78
CA PRO A 6 28.73 -13.66 3.49
C PRO A 6 30.10 -13.06 3.86
N GLN A 7 30.45 -11.87 3.38
CA GLN A 7 31.73 -11.22 3.70
C GLN A 7 31.62 -10.09 4.71
N THR A 8 30.44 -9.54 4.98
CA THR A 8 30.29 -8.29 5.75
C THR A 8 29.29 -8.33 6.90
N LEU A 9 28.39 -9.33 6.96
CA LEU A 9 27.30 -9.40 7.96
C LEU A 9 26.37 -8.16 7.99
N GLN A 10 26.43 -7.30 6.97
CA GLN A 10 25.56 -6.14 6.85
C GLN A 10 24.31 -6.47 6.02
N TYR A 11 23.16 -5.95 6.46
CA TYR A 11 21.93 -5.96 5.66
C TYR A 11 22.15 -5.10 4.41
N ARG A 12 22.18 -5.74 3.24
CA ARG A 12 22.35 -5.03 1.97
C ARG A 12 21.04 -4.33 1.60
N TYR A 13 21.09 -3.01 1.40
CA TYR A 13 19.96 -2.23 0.90
C TYR A 13 19.44 -2.84 -0.40
N GLN A 14 18.16 -3.18 -0.41
CA GLN A 14 17.52 -3.86 -1.51
C GLN A 14 16.28 -3.06 -1.86
N SER A 15 16.38 -2.21 -2.89
CA SER A 15 15.27 -1.39 -3.36
C SER A 15 14.06 -2.26 -3.71
N ASP A 16 12.89 -1.79 -3.32
CA ASP A 16 11.58 -2.32 -3.74
C ASP A 16 11.02 -1.41 -4.84
N PHE A 17 10.34 -1.98 -5.85
CA PHE A 17 9.74 -1.20 -6.95
C PHE A 17 8.21 -1.24 -6.90
N ASP A 18 7.57 -0.08 -6.86
CA ASP A 18 6.15 0.07 -7.18
C ASP A 18 5.97 0.17 -8.71
N LEU A 19 5.26 -0.81 -9.30
CA LEU A 19 4.90 -0.84 -10.72
C LEU A 19 3.44 -0.41 -10.89
N LEU A 20 3.24 0.88 -11.19
CA LEU A 20 1.92 1.44 -11.50
C LEU A 20 1.52 1.12 -12.94
N VAL A 21 0.37 0.48 -13.13
CA VAL A 21 -0.25 0.22 -14.43
C VAL A 21 -1.57 0.99 -14.54
N VAL A 22 -1.59 1.98 -15.44
CA VAL A 22 -2.77 2.81 -15.71
C VAL A 22 -3.65 2.14 -16.75
N THR A 23 -4.95 2.06 -16.47
CA THR A 23 -5.95 1.43 -17.35
C THR A 23 -7.15 2.34 -17.60
N GLU A 24 -7.97 2.01 -18.59
CA GLU A 24 -9.16 2.80 -18.96
C GLU A 24 -10.32 2.61 -17.98
N THR A 25 -10.42 1.42 -17.39
CA THR A 25 -11.55 0.99 -16.56
C THR A 25 -11.11 0.12 -15.39
N ARG A 26 -11.82 0.24 -14.26
CA ARG A 26 -11.55 -0.55 -13.05
C ARG A 26 -11.56 -2.07 -13.28
N LEU A 27 -12.32 -2.55 -14.27
CA LEU A 27 -12.35 -3.97 -14.67
C LEU A 27 -11.03 -4.43 -15.31
N GLN A 28 -10.35 -3.57 -16.09
CA GLN A 28 -9.03 -3.87 -16.65
C GLN A 28 -7.98 -3.90 -15.52
N ALA A 29 -7.96 -2.89 -14.66
CA ALA A 29 -7.13 -2.84 -13.47
C ALA A 29 -7.25 -4.12 -12.60
N ASN A 30 -8.47 -4.48 -12.21
CA ASN A 30 -8.73 -5.68 -11.41
C ASN A 30 -8.24 -6.97 -12.09
N LYS A 31 -8.35 -7.10 -13.43
CA LYS A 31 -7.82 -8.26 -14.17
C LYS A 31 -6.29 -8.35 -14.11
N ILE A 32 -5.59 -7.20 -14.13
CA ILE A 32 -4.12 -7.14 -14.03
C ILE A 32 -3.69 -7.51 -12.60
N GLU A 33 -4.31 -6.91 -11.59
CA GLU A 33 -4.09 -7.26 -10.17
C GLU A 33 -4.28 -8.77 -9.91
N GLN A 34 -5.31 -9.38 -10.46
CA GLN A 34 -5.62 -10.80 -10.23
C GLN A 34 -4.80 -11.77 -11.11
N ASN A 35 -3.97 -11.27 -12.03
CA ASN A 35 -3.21 -12.11 -12.95
C ASN A 35 -2.02 -12.80 -12.26
N ARG A 36 -2.28 -13.99 -11.69
CA ARG A 36 -1.26 -14.84 -11.06
C ARG A 36 -0.07 -15.16 -11.96
N LYS A 37 -0.29 -15.38 -13.27
CA LYS A 37 0.80 -15.67 -14.22
C LYS A 37 1.73 -14.46 -14.38
N PHE A 38 1.17 -13.26 -14.45
CA PHE A 38 1.95 -12.02 -14.54
C PHE A 38 2.73 -11.75 -13.25
N ARG A 39 2.10 -11.90 -12.06
CA ARG A 39 2.82 -11.81 -10.76
C ARG A 39 3.98 -12.82 -10.67
N GLN A 40 3.74 -14.09 -11.03
CA GLN A 40 4.80 -15.11 -11.08
C GLN A 40 5.90 -14.79 -12.10
N TYR A 41 5.55 -14.17 -13.23
CA TYR A 41 6.53 -13.72 -14.22
C TYR A 41 7.42 -12.60 -13.69
N LEU A 42 6.85 -11.60 -13.00
CA LEU A 42 7.61 -10.53 -12.35
C LEU A 42 8.60 -11.10 -11.32
N LEU A 43 8.12 -11.96 -10.41
CA LEU A 43 8.96 -12.65 -9.41
C LEU A 43 10.08 -13.49 -10.05
N LYS A 44 9.82 -14.16 -11.19
CA LYS A 44 10.80 -14.97 -11.95
C LYS A 44 11.73 -14.15 -12.87
N ARG A 45 11.54 -12.84 -12.99
CA ARG A 45 12.46 -11.97 -13.74
C ARG A 45 13.27 -11.10 -12.79
N ILE A 46 12.63 -10.59 -11.75
CA ILE A 46 13.19 -9.63 -10.81
C ILE A 46 13.46 -10.39 -9.50
N HIS A 47 14.55 -11.17 -9.52
CA HIS A 47 14.90 -12.14 -8.46
C HIS A 47 15.42 -11.51 -7.17
N ARG A 48 15.79 -10.22 -7.18
CA ARG A 48 16.51 -9.53 -6.09
C ARG A 48 15.83 -8.24 -5.61
N THR A 49 14.60 -7.99 -6.00
CA THR A 49 13.84 -6.78 -5.64
C THR A 49 12.38 -7.16 -5.57
N SER A 50 11.68 -6.80 -4.49
CA SER A 50 10.23 -7.01 -4.48
C SER A 50 9.55 -6.02 -5.42
N VAL A 51 8.53 -6.49 -6.13
CA VAL A 51 7.77 -5.65 -7.08
C VAL A 51 6.32 -5.60 -6.66
N SER A 52 5.93 -4.43 -6.17
CA SER A 52 4.60 -4.05 -5.78
C SER A 52 3.82 -3.64 -7.04
N LEU A 53 3.11 -4.60 -7.65
CA LEU A 53 2.19 -4.30 -8.75
C LEU A 53 0.97 -3.54 -8.21
N ILE A 54 0.64 -2.43 -8.88
CA ILE A 54 -0.53 -1.59 -8.61
C ILE A 54 -1.21 -1.31 -9.95
N ALA A 55 -2.37 -1.90 -10.20
CA ALA A 55 -3.18 -1.55 -11.38
C ALA A 55 -4.41 -0.74 -10.99
N GLU A 56 -4.59 0.41 -11.63
CA GLU A 56 -5.65 1.38 -11.32
C GLU A 56 -6.23 1.99 -12.59
N ASP A 57 -7.44 2.56 -12.50
CA ASP A 57 -8.07 3.27 -13.62
C ASP A 57 -7.69 4.77 -13.63
N ILE A 58 -7.64 5.35 -14.83
CA ILE A 58 -7.23 6.75 -15.03
C ILE A 58 -8.11 7.74 -14.24
N GLN A 59 -9.40 7.44 -14.07
CA GLN A 59 -10.34 8.28 -13.32
C GLN A 59 -10.01 8.27 -11.82
N PHE A 60 -9.67 7.10 -11.26
CA PHE A 60 -9.20 6.94 -9.88
C PHE A 60 -7.89 7.69 -9.65
N ILE A 61 -6.87 7.46 -10.50
CA ILE A 61 -5.55 8.10 -10.37
C ILE A 61 -5.69 9.62 -10.45
N ASN A 62 -6.41 10.15 -11.44
CA ASN A 62 -6.63 11.59 -11.57
C ASN A 62 -7.45 12.18 -10.41
N LYS A 63 -8.34 11.41 -9.78
CA LYS A 63 -9.03 11.79 -8.54
C LYS A 63 -8.08 11.82 -7.34
N ARG A 64 -7.07 10.95 -7.28
CA ARG A 64 -6.05 10.94 -6.21
C ARG A 64 -4.99 12.03 -6.38
N LEU A 65 -4.54 12.31 -7.61
CA LEU A 65 -3.65 13.44 -7.94
C LEU A 65 -4.27 14.79 -7.56
N ARG A 66 -5.55 15.02 -7.90
CA ARG A 66 -6.31 16.23 -7.48
C ARG A 66 -6.58 16.31 -5.98
N LYS A 67 -6.50 15.18 -5.26
CA LYS A 67 -6.56 15.09 -3.79
C LYS A 67 -5.17 15.02 -3.14
N SER A 68 -4.11 15.25 -3.93
CA SER A 68 -2.73 15.34 -3.46
C SER A 68 -2.23 14.14 -2.65
N GLN A 69 -2.56 12.92 -3.08
CA GLN A 69 -2.02 11.71 -2.45
C GLN A 69 -0.57 11.43 -2.89
N TYR A 70 0.36 11.44 -1.92
CA TYR A 70 1.82 11.32 -2.17
C TYR A 70 2.21 10.23 -3.12
N PHE A 71 1.78 8.98 -2.88
CA PHE A 71 2.05 7.86 -3.77
C PHE A 71 1.86 8.17 -5.28
N TYR A 72 0.80 8.90 -5.65
CA TYR A 72 0.54 9.28 -7.04
C TYR A 72 1.30 10.55 -7.47
N ILE A 73 1.54 11.51 -6.57
CA ILE A 73 2.38 12.68 -6.84
C ILE A 73 3.82 12.22 -7.12
N ASP A 74 4.37 11.40 -6.23
CA ASP A 74 5.76 10.96 -6.25
C ASP A 74 6.03 10.10 -7.50
N ILE A 75 5.11 9.17 -7.84
CA ILE A 75 5.20 8.43 -9.11
C ILE A 75 5.06 9.34 -10.34
N LYS A 76 4.21 10.39 -10.31
CA LYS A 76 4.13 11.32 -11.46
C LYS A 76 5.41 12.14 -11.61
N ASN A 77 5.97 12.61 -10.51
CA ASN A 77 7.09 13.56 -10.50
C ASN A 77 8.47 12.89 -10.60
N GLN A 78 8.62 11.67 -10.08
CA GLN A 78 9.90 10.96 -9.96
C GLN A 78 9.88 9.58 -10.65
N GLY A 79 8.71 9.06 -11.05
CA GLY A 79 8.59 7.75 -11.66
C GLY A 79 9.12 7.70 -13.10
N ILE A 80 9.64 6.55 -13.49
CA ILE A 80 10.15 6.31 -14.84
C ILE A 80 9.02 5.71 -15.69
N VAL A 81 8.66 6.40 -16.79
CA VAL A 81 7.67 5.91 -17.75
C VAL A 81 8.26 4.75 -18.54
N LEU A 82 7.78 3.52 -18.26
CA LEU A 82 8.20 2.31 -18.97
C LEU A 82 7.46 2.10 -20.31
N TYR A 83 6.23 2.63 -20.41
CA TYR A 83 5.38 2.55 -21.59
C TYR A 83 4.29 3.62 -21.51
N ASP A 84 3.99 4.26 -22.64
CA ASP A 84 2.81 5.11 -22.81
C ASP A 84 2.08 4.74 -24.12
N SER A 85 0.75 4.84 -24.07
CA SER A 85 -0.15 4.63 -25.21
C SER A 85 -0.66 5.93 -25.84
N GLY A 86 -0.38 7.09 -25.22
CA GLY A 86 -0.87 8.40 -25.65
C GLY A 86 -2.37 8.64 -25.43
N LYS A 87 -3.08 7.68 -24.82
CA LYS A 87 -4.55 7.75 -24.62
C LYS A 87 -4.99 8.51 -23.37
N PHE A 88 -4.09 8.68 -22.39
CA PHE A 88 -4.44 9.15 -21.05
C PHE A 88 -3.45 10.20 -20.57
N ASN A 89 -3.97 11.31 -20.03
CA ASN A 89 -3.15 12.34 -19.39
C ASN A 89 -3.37 12.31 -17.87
N LEU A 90 -2.27 12.27 -17.11
CA LEU A 90 -2.29 12.38 -15.66
C LEU A 90 -2.52 13.85 -15.26
N ALA A 91 -3.47 14.08 -14.34
CA ALA A 91 -3.79 15.41 -13.84
C ALA A 91 -2.58 16.08 -13.18
N GLU A 92 -2.53 17.41 -13.17
CA GLU A 92 -1.52 18.11 -12.38
C GLU A 92 -1.76 17.93 -10.88
N PRO A 93 -0.74 17.48 -10.11
CA PRO A 93 -0.85 17.40 -8.68
C PRO A 93 -0.83 18.81 -8.08
N ARG A 94 -1.64 19.03 -7.06
CA ARG A 94 -1.45 20.19 -6.18
C ARG A 94 -0.45 19.80 -5.09
N GLU A 95 0.61 20.58 -4.90
CA GLU A 95 1.43 20.44 -3.70
C GLU A 95 0.60 20.88 -2.47
N LEU A 96 0.55 20.01 -1.45
CA LEU A 96 0.09 20.39 -0.12
C LEU A 96 1.29 20.83 0.70
N ASN A 97 1.10 21.89 1.49
CA ASN A 97 2.15 22.36 2.39
C ASN A 97 2.38 21.36 3.56
N VAL A 98 3.46 21.57 4.32
CA VAL A 98 3.84 20.67 5.44
C VAL A 98 2.77 20.63 6.55
N GLN A 99 1.98 21.70 6.73
CA GLN A 99 0.93 21.76 7.75
C GLN A 99 -0.31 20.97 7.33
N GLU A 100 -0.78 21.13 6.09
CA GLU A 100 -1.85 20.31 5.50
C GLU A 100 -1.47 18.82 5.53
N ARG A 101 -0.21 18.50 5.24
CA ARG A 101 0.37 17.15 5.39
C ARG A 101 0.27 16.59 6.79
N ARG A 102 0.54 17.40 7.81
CA ARG A 102 0.51 16.96 9.20
C ARG A 102 -0.93 16.78 9.68
N PHE A 103 -1.76 17.80 9.47
CA PHE A 103 -3.17 17.83 9.88
C PHE A 103 -3.93 16.59 9.41
N GLN A 104 -3.89 16.31 8.10
CA GLN A 104 -4.59 15.14 7.56
C GLN A 104 -4.03 13.82 8.14
N ALA A 105 -2.79 13.76 8.64
CA ALA A 105 -2.15 12.52 9.10
C ALA A 105 -2.57 12.23 10.53
N GLU A 106 -2.71 13.30 11.32
CA GLU A 106 -3.37 13.28 12.61
C GLU A 106 -4.85 12.86 12.46
N GLU A 107 -5.57 13.30 11.40
CA GLU A 107 -6.91 12.80 11.07
C GLU A 107 -6.94 11.31 10.69
N ASP A 108 -6.11 10.88 9.72
CA ASP A 108 -6.03 9.47 9.30
C ASP A 108 -5.64 8.56 10.47
N TYR A 109 -4.70 8.99 11.34
CA TYR A 109 -4.35 8.29 12.56
C TYR A 109 -5.53 8.18 13.52
N ALA A 110 -6.15 9.32 13.87
CA ALA A 110 -7.25 9.36 14.84
C ALA A 110 -8.47 8.54 14.40
N TYR A 111 -8.72 8.43 13.09
CA TYR A 111 -9.78 7.57 12.57
C TYR A 111 -9.39 6.08 12.57
N TRP A 112 -8.30 5.71 11.88
CA TRP A 112 -7.98 4.30 11.64
C TRP A 112 -7.40 3.59 12.86
N PHE A 113 -6.65 4.29 13.72
CA PHE A 113 -6.09 3.72 14.94
C PHE A 113 -7.20 3.39 15.95
N ASN A 114 -8.10 4.34 16.21
CA ASN A 114 -9.22 4.12 17.13
C ASN A 114 -10.15 3.02 16.63
N CYS A 115 -10.45 2.99 15.32
CA CYS A 115 -11.21 1.89 14.71
C CYS A 115 -10.52 0.52 14.88
N ALA A 116 -9.18 0.46 14.84
CA ALA A 116 -8.43 -0.76 15.12
C ALA A 116 -8.51 -1.20 16.59
N VAL A 117 -8.47 -0.24 17.52
CA VAL A 117 -8.66 -0.46 18.96
C VAL A 117 -10.06 -0.98 19.26
N ASP A 118 -11.11 -0.36 18.72
CA ASP A 118 -12.51 -0.80 18.88
C ASP A 118 -12.69 -2.27 18.45
N PHE A 119 -12.12 -2.65 17.30
CA PHE A 119 -12.16 -4.04 16.83
C PHE A 119 -11.35 -5.00 17.72
N TYR A 120 -10.26 -4.53 18.32
CA TYR A 120 -9.44 -5.32 19.25
C TYR A 120 -10.16 -5.59 20.57
N GLU A 121 -10.78 -4.57 21.18
CA GLU A 121 -11.60 -4.73 22.39
C GLU A 121 -12.77 -5.70 22.15
N LEU A 122 -13.44 -5.59 21.00
CA LEU A 122 -14.49 -6.54 20.61
C LEU A 122 -13.96 -7.97 20.37
N PHE A 123 -12.72 -8.11 19.90
CA PHE A 123 -12.02 -9.40 19.79
C PHE A 123 -11.80 -10.00 21.19
N GLU A 124 -11.21 -9.25 22.12
CA GLU A 124 -10.95 -9.72 23.50
C GLU A 124 -12.26 -10.11 24.20
N PHE A 125 -13.30 -9.29 24.10
CA PHE A 125 -14.62 -9.62 24.61
C PHE A 125 -15.17 -10.91 23.99
N SER A 126 -15.05 -11.08 22.67
CA SER A 126 -15.52 -12.29 21.98
C SER A 126 -14.74 -13.54 22.39
N LEU A 127 -13.44 -13.41 22.61
CA LEU A 127 -12.54 -14.47 23.08
C LEU A 127 -12.89 -14.87 24.53
N SER A 128 -13.15 -13.90 25.42
CA SER A 128 -13.58 -14.13 26.81
C SER A 128 -14.96 -14.82 26.94
N LYS A 129 -15.70 -14.93 25.83
CA LYS A 129 -16.97 -15.65 25.71
C LYS A 129 -16.86 -16.92 24.88
N GLU A 130 -15.64 -17.39 24.60
CA GLU A 130 -15.32 -18.58 23.80
C GLU A 130 -15.89 -18.54 22.36
N LYS A 131 -16.23 -17.35 21.85
CA LYS A 131 -16.80 -17.14 20.51
C LYS A 131 -15.71 -17.08 19.45
N ASN A 132 -14.88 -18.12 19.40
CA ASN A 132 -13.62 -18.17 18.64
C ASN A 132 -13.77 -17.73 17.17
N ASN A 133 -14.81 -18.19 16.46
CA ASN A 133 -15.07 -17.78 15.07
C ASN A 133 -15.27 -16.26 14.93
N LYS A 134 -15.96 -15.62 15.89
CA LYS A 134 -16.18 -14.17 15.89
C LYS A 134 -14.93 -13.41 16.35
N ALA A 135 -14.20 -13.95 17.33
CA ALA A 135 -12.92 -13.39 17.78
C ALA A 135 -11.91 -13.32 16.61
N VAL A 136 -11.70 -14.41 15.87
CA VAL A 136 -10.78 -14.45 14.71
C VAL A 136 -11.17 -13.43 13.63
N PHE A 137 -12.47 -13.28 13.33
CA PHE A 137 -12.94 -12.27 12.38
C PHE A 137 -12.63 -10.84 12.84
N LEU A 138 -12.88 -10.52 14.12
CA LEU A 138 -12.61 -9.19 14.68
C LEU A 138 -11.12 -8.89 14.74
N LEU A 139 -10.28 -9.87 15.08
CA LEU A 139 -8.82 -9.73 15.08
C LEU A 139 -8.27 -9.46 13.67
N HIS A 140 -8.85 -10.08 12.64
CA HIS A 140 -8.51 -9.78 11.24
C HIS A 140 -8.86 -8.32 10.88
N GLN A 141 -10.05 -7.82 11.28
CA GLN A 141 -10.46 -6.43 11.04
C GLN A 141 -9.56 -5.42 11.79
N ALA A 142 -9.23 -5.69 13.06
CA ALA A 142 -8.28 -4.88 13.83
C ALA A 142 -6.91 -4.81 13.12
N THR A 143 -6.40 -5.95 12.66
CA THR A 143 -5.12 -6.04 11.93
C THR A 143 -5.16 -5.27 10.61
N GLU A 144 -6.27 -5.34 9.86
CA GLU A 144 -6.45 -4.54 8.64
C GLU A 144 -6.43 -3.03 8.95
N CYS A 145 -7.12 -2.58 10.00
CA CYS A 145 -7.15 -1.18 10.41
C CYS A 145 -5.77 -0.70 10.91
N PHE A 146 -5.01 -1.51 11.65
CA PHE A 146 -3.64 -1.14 12.04
C PHE A 146 -2.71 -0.95 10.83
N TYR A 147 -2.72 -1.88 9.86
CA TYR A 147 -1.95 -1.66 8.62
C TYR A 147 -2.46 -0.46 7.83
N SER A 148 -3.78 -0.23 7.81
CA SER A 148 -4.39 0.95 7.16
C SER A 148 -3.88 2.26 7.78
N THR A 149 -3.77 2.30 9.10
CA THR A 149 -3.23 3.44 9.86
C THR A 149 -1.80 3.73 9.42
N ILE A 150 -0.91 2.74 9.45
CA ILE A 150 0.50 2.88 9.04
C ILE A 150 0.58 3.38 7.59
N LEU A 151 -0.14 2.72 6.68
CA LEU A 151 -0.11 3.04 5.25
C LEU A 151 -0.60 4.47 4.98
N LEU A 152 -1.69 4.90 5.60
CA LEU A 152 -2.23 6.24 5.38
C LEU A 152 -1.39 7.33 6.03
N VAL A 153 -0.97 7.17 7.29
CA VAL A 153 -0.15 8.15 8.01
C VAL A 153 1.18 8.42 7.29
N PHE A 154 1.86 7.38 6.82
CA PHE A 154 3.20 7.53 6.22
C PHE A 154 3.20 7.67 4.69
N THR A 155 2.20 7.18 3.95
CA THR A 155 2.21 7.18 2.46
C THR A 155 0.97 7.80 1.80
N ARG A 156 -0.09 8.08 2.57
CA ARG A 156 -1.44 8.47 2.07
C ARG A 156 -2.13 7.47 1.15
N TYR A 157 -1.60 6.25 1.05
CA TYR A 157 -2.14 5.24 0.18
C TYR A 157 -2.43 3.95 0.93
N LYS A 158 -3.72 3.70 1.20
CA LYS A 158 -4.23 2.35 1.45
C LYS A 158 -4.66 1.74 0.10
N PRO A 159 -4.14 0.57 -0.31
CA PRO A 159 -4.65 -0.15 -1.47
C PRO A 159 -6.09 -0.63 -1.20
N ASN A 160 -6.92 -0.70 -2.23
CA ASN A 160 -8.29 -1.21 -2.12
C ASN A 160 -8.30 -2.75 -2.04
N SER A 161 -7.73 -3.32 -0.97
CA SER A 161 -7.56 -4.76 -0.75
C SER A 161 -7.57 -5.09 0.74
N HIS A 162 -8.41 -6.05 1.13
CA HIS A 162 -8.51 -6.62 2.48
C HIS A 162 -7.51 -7.78 2.71
N ASP A 163 -6.37 -7.73 2.02
CA ASP A 163 -5.40 -8.83 1.97
C ASP A 163 -4.24 -8.52 2.92
N LEU A 164 -4.25 -9.15 4.09
CA LEU A 164 -3.28 -8.86 5.15
C LEU A 164 -1.83 -9.12 4.72
N GLU A 165 -1.57 -10.06 3.81
CA GLU A 165 -0.21 -10.32 3.32
C GLU A 165 0.30 -9.11 2.52
N LYS A 166 -0.53 -8.59 1.59
CA LYS A 166 -0.19 -7.39 0.80
C LYS A 166 -0.09 -6.13 1.65
N LEU A 167 -0.98 -5.97 2.64
CA LEU A 167 -0.96 -4.84 3.56
C LEU A 167 0.31 -4.88 4.44
N SER A 168 0.70 -6.06 4.93
CA SER A 168 1.93 -6.24 5.70
C SER A 168 3.19 -5.95 4.87
N GLN A 169 3.29 -6.49 3.65
CA GLN A 169 4.42 -6.24 2.75
C GLN A 169 4.64 -4.74 2.51
N ARG A 170 3.57 -3.98 2.24
CA ARG A 170 3.64 -2.52 2.09
C ARG A 170 4.01 -1.80 3.38
N ALA A 171 3.45 -2.21 4.52
CA ALA A 171 3.75 -1.59 5.81
C ALA A 171 5.23 -1.80 6.21
N GLN A 172 5.80 -2.96 5.88
CA GLN A 172 7.22 -3.25 6.13
C GLN A 172 8.17 -2.41 5.28
N ALA A 173 7.79 -2.05 4.05
CA ALA A 173 8.59 -1.18 3.18
C ALA A 173 8.76 0.24 3.76
N ILE A 174 7.71 0.77 4.42
CA ILE A 174 7.72 2.13 5.01
C ILE A 174 8.84 2.30 6.05
N ASN A 175 8.97 1.35 6.98
CA ASN A 175 9.92 1.44 8.09
C ASN A 175 11.40 1.41 7.63
N ARG A 176 11.67 1.07 6.36
CA ARG A 176 13.02 0.92 5.80
C ARG A 176 13.50 2.14 5.00
N GLY A 177 12.68 3.19 4.88
CA GLY A 177 13.03 4.45 4.21
C GLY A 177 13.26 5.64 5.15
N ALA A 178 13.24 5.43 6.47
CA ALA A 178 13.28 6.49 7.49
C ALA A 178 14.55 6.47 8.38
N LEU A 179 15.61 5.77 7.93
CA LEU A 179 16.92 5.66 8.56
C LEU A 179 18.04 5.85 7.52
#